data_AF-A0AAN2QTP6-F1
#
_entry.id   AF-A0AAN2QTP6-F1
#
_cell.length_a   1.000
_cell.length_b   1.000
_cell.length_c   1.000
_cell.angle_alpha   90.00
_cell.angle_beta   90.00
_cell.angle_gamma   90.00
#
_symmetry.space_group_name_H-M   'P 1'
#
loop_
_entity.id
_entity.type
_entity.pdbx_description
1 polymer ?
#
loop_
_entity_poly.entity_id
_entity_poly.type
_entity_poly.pdbx_seq_one_letter_code
_entity_poly.pdbx_strand_id
1 'polypeptide(L)'
;MNETKLIADLEEINRHVDNDKKLPGAKNIYLAAGWFSDTQELLLKDAFIQLSANPTIAHIHVPLLHQYGGMALGDANSEPDFEWGAMTYKADIKAIDNSDLTVAIFEAEDADTGTAMELGYSVASNTPVVSVFSGNIDQHPINLMLSFGTDAHVTSTAELANYDFFDITPNKYMGKLI
;
A
#
# COMPACT_ATOMS: atom_id res chain seq x y z
N MET A 1 1.14 19.17 -0.44
CA MET A 1 1.58 17.97 0.28
C MET A 1 2.07 18.38 1.66
N ASN A 2 1.43 17.86 2.70
CA ASN A 2 1.82 18.09 4.09
C ASN A 2 1.92 16.71 4.74
N GLU A 3 3.09 16.08 4.59
CA GLU A 3 3.34 14.72 5.09
C GLU A 3 3.08 14.64 6.59
N THR A 4 3.47 15.66 7.36
CA THR A 4 3.15 15.78 8.79
C THR A 4 1.65 15.63 9.08
N LYS A 5 0.78 16.27 8.30
CA LYS A 5 -0.68 16.15 8.46
C LYS A 5 -1.16 14.75 8.10
N LEU A 6 -0.68 14.17 7.00
CA LEU A 6 -1.08 12.83 6.58
C LEU A 6 -0.65 11.77 7.60
N ILE A 7 0.57 11.87 8.14
CA ILE A 7 1.08 11.04 9.23
C ILE A 7 0.15 11.14 10.45
N ALA A 8 -0.17 12.36 10.89
CA ALA A 8 -1.04 12.57 12.04
C ALA A 8 -2.45 11.96 11.83
N ASP A 9 -3.00 12.08 10.61
CA ASP A 9 -4.28 11.48 10.25
C ASP A 9 -4.22 9.94 10.30
N LEU A 10 -3.18 9.33 9.74
CA LEU A 10 -2.99 7.87 9.75
C LEU A 10 -2.79 7.32 11.17
N GLU A 11 -1.98 8.00 11.99
CA GLU A 11 -1.80 7.63 13.39
C GLU A 11 -3.11 7.75 14.20
N GLU A 12 -3.92 8.77 13.93
CA GLU A 12 -5.21 8.94 14.59
C GLU A 12 -6.18 7.82 14.23
N ILE A 13 -6.22 7.42 12.96
CA ILE A 13 -6.99 6.25 12.52
C ILE A 13 -6.50 5.00 13.26
N ASN A 14 -5.17 4.78 13.31
CA ASN A 14 -4.58 3.60 13.96
C ASN A 14 -4.91 3.51 15.45
N ARG A 15 -4.96 4.65 16.16
CA ARG A 15 -5.35 4.72 17.59
C ARG A 15 -6.80 4.29 17.85
N HIS A 16 -7.67 4.41 16.86
CA HIS A 16 -9.10 4.12 16.97
C HIS A 16 -9.49 2.76 16.39
N VAL A 17 -8.51 1.94 15.99
CA VAL A 17 -8.79 0.58 15.48
C VAL A 17 -9.33 -0.30 16.60
N ASP A 18 -10.50 -0.87 16.35
CA ASP A 18 -11.14 -1.84 17.24
C ASP A 18 -10.51 -3.22 17.06
N ASN A 19 -9.46 -3.47 17.83
CA ASN A 19 -8.69 -4.71 17.75
C ASN A 19 -9.47 -5.95 18.24
N ASP A 20 -10.56 -5.78 18.99
CA ASP A 20 -11.39 -6.89 19.46
C ASP A 20 -12.18 -7.54 18.31
N LYS A 21 -12.29 -6.87 17.16
CA LYS A 21 -12.93 -7.39 15.95
C LYS A 21 -12.00 -8.24 15.08
N LYS A 22 -10.70 -8.32 15.39
CA LYS A 22 -9.73 -9.06 14.58
C LYS A 22 -9.86 -10.55 14.82
N LEU A 23 -9.84 -11.33 13.75
CA LEU A 23 -9.93 -12.78 13.81
C LEU A 23 -8.58 -13.41 14.18
N PRO A 24 -8.57 -14.56 14.88
CA PRO A 24 -7.35 -15.31 15.09
C PRO A 24 -6.65 -15.62 13.76
N GLY A 25 -5.35 -15.32 13.68
CA GLY A 25 -4.56 -15.51 12.45
C GLY A 25 -4.66 -14.36 11.44
N ALA A 26 -5.32 -13.24 11.79
CA ALA A 26 -5.34 -12.01 11.02
C ALA A 26 -3.92 -11.60 10.55
N LYS A 27 -3.84 -11.14 9.30
CA LYS A 27 -2.61 -10.95 8.54
C LYS A 27 -1.92 -9.63 8.83
N ASN A 28 -0.60 -9.64 8.76
CA ASN A 28 0.23 -8.44 8.74
C ASN A 28 0.50 -8.08 7.28
N ILE A 29 0.27 -6.84 6.90
CA ILE A 29 0.41 -6.42 5.49
C ILE A 29 1.40 -5.27 5.34
N TYR A 30 2.05 -5.24 4.19
CA TYR A 30 2.74 -4.07 3.69
C TYR A 30 1.79 -3.29 2.77
N LEU A 31 1.48 -2.03 3.12
CA LEU A 31 0.64 -1.15 2.30
C LEU A 31 1.53 -0.32 1.38
N ALA A 32 1.69 -0.79 0.15
CA ALA A 32 2.40 -0.10 -0.93
C ALA A 32 1.44 0.91 -1.59
N ALA A 33 1.68 2.20 -1.37
CA ALA A 33 0.90 3.28 -1.98
C ALA A 33 1.72 4.56 -2.01
N GLY A 34 1.66 5.31 -3.12
CA GLY A 34 2.21 6.66 -3.18
C GLY A 34 1.43 7.64 -2.31
N TRP A 35 2.03 8.80 -2.05
CA TRP A 35 1.39 9.94 -1.34
C TRP A 35 1.84 11.29 -1.93
N PHE A 36 2.20 11.31 -3.20
CA PHE A 36 2.85 12.45 -3.86
C PHE A 36 1.87 13.40 -4.57
N SER A 37 0.59 13.01 -4.63
CA SER A 37 -0.52 13.78 -5.18
C SER A 37 -1.71 13.76 -4.20
N ASP A 38 -2.64 14.72 -4.31
CA ASP A 38 -3.86 14.73 -3.49
C ASP A 38 -4.69 13.44 -3.68
N THR A 39 -4.69 12.88 -4.89
CA THR A 39 -5.34 11.60 -5.18
C THR A 39 -4.64 10.45 -4.46
N GLN A 40 -3.31 10.39 -4.53
CA GLN A 40 -2.52 9.35 -3.88
C GLN A 40 -2.66 9.41 -2.34
N GLU A 41 -2.61 10.61 -1.74
CA GLU A 41 -2.86 10.79 -0.30
C GLU A 41 -4.26 10.26 0.10
N LEU A 42 -5.28 10.57 -0.70
CA LEU A 42 -6.65 10.09 -0.48
C LEU A 42 -6.75 8.56 -0.61
N LEU A 43 -6.14 7.98 -1.63
CA LEU A 43 -6.16 6.53 -1.85
C LEU A 43 -5.44 5.77 -0.73
N LEU A 44 -4.27 6.26 -0.29
CA LEU A 44 -3.54 5.70 0.86
C LEU A 44 -4.42 5.75 2.12
N LYS A 45 -5.00 6.92 2.43
CA LYS A 45 -5.83 7.10 3.62
C LYS A 45 -7.08 6.22 3.58
N ASP A 46 -7.77 6.18 2.45
CA ASP A 46 -8.96 5.35 2.28
C ASP A 46 -8.60 3.86 2.42
N ALA A 47 -7.55 3.39 1.74
CA ALA A 47 -7.09 2.01 1.88
C ALA A 47 -6.77 1.68 3.35
N PHE A 48 -6.03 2.56 4.04
CA PHE A 48 -5.68 2.37 5.45
C PHE A 48 -6.91 2.24 6.34
N ILE A 49 -7.94 3.08 6.14
CA ILE A 49 -9.21 3.00 6.89
C ILE A 49 -9.91 1.66 6.64
N GLN A 50 -10.05 1.25 5.38
CA GLN A 50 -10.80 0.04 5.02
C GLN A 50 -10.07 -1.22 5.52
N LEU A 51 -8.75 -1.29 5.36
CA LEU A 51 -7.92 -2.37 5.87
C LEU A 51 -7.93 -2.42 7.41
N SER A 52 -7.90 -1.26 8.06
CA SER A 52 -7.98 -1.17 9.52
C SER A 52 -9.32 -1.68 10.07
N ALA A 53 -10.41 -1.52 9.33
CA ALA A 53 -11.72 -2.08 9.68
C ALA A 53 -11.85 -3.58 9.36
N ASN A 54 -11.01 -4.12 8.48
CA ASN A 54 -11.11 -5.51 8.04
C ASN A 54 -10.73 -6.49 9.19
N PRO A 55 -11.59 -7.47 9.52
CA PRO A 55 -11.34 -8.41 10.62
C PRO A 55 -10.20 -9.41 10.34
N THR A 56 -9.78 -9.59 9.08
CA THR A 56 -8.68 -10.49 8.67
C THR A 56 -7.32 -9.79 8.60
N ILE A 57 -7.22 -8.51 8.95
CA ILE A 57 -5.96 -7.72 8.99
C ILE A 57 -5.62 -7.31 10.42
N ALA A 58 -4.48 -7.76 10.94
CA ALA A 58 -4.00 -7.45 12.29
C ALA A 58 -3.12 -6.20 12.34
N HIS A 59 -2.25 -6.04 11.35
CA HIS A 59 -1.25 -4.97 11.32
C HIS A 59 -1.05 -4.47 9.89
N ILE A 60 -0.84 -3.17 9.74
CA ILE A 60 -0.58 -2.51 8.46
C ILE A 60 0.72 -1.73 8.60
N HIS A 61 1.76 -2.16 7.88
CA HIS A 61 2.97 -1.37 7.73
C HIS A 61 2.76 -0.34 6.62
N VAL A 62 2.86 0.95 6.96
CA VAL A 62 2.82 2.06 6.01
C VAL A 62 4.21 2.69 5.94
N PRO A 63 4.89 2.72 4.78
CA PRO A 63 6.26 3.26 4.67
C PRO A 63 6.40 4.69 5.17
N LEU A 64 5.41 5.54 4.90
CA LEU A 64 5.38 6.93 5.36
C LEU A 64 5.47 7.06 6.90
N LEU A 65 4.94 6.09 7.66
CA LEU A 65 5.00 6.07 9.13
C LEU A 65 6.34 5.55 9.68
N HIS A 66 7.23 5.02 8.83
CA HIS A 66 8.44 4.28 9.25
C HIS A 66 9.73 4.78 8.59
N GLN A 67 9.73 6.03 8.11
CA GLN A 67 10.91 6.64 7.51
C GLN A 67 12.10 6.68 8.47
N TYR A 68 13.32 6.47 7.96
CA TYR A 68 14.53 6.45 8.80
C TYR A 68 14.72 7.78 9.53
N GLY A 69 15.02 7.69 10.83
CA GLY A 69 15.16 8.86 11.70
C GLY A 69 13.86 9.61 12.00
N GLY A 70 12.70 9.08 11.59
CA GLY A 70 11.41 9.76 11.71
C GLY A 70 11.29 11.02 10.85
N MET A 71 12.12 11.13 9.81
CA MET A 71 12.15 12.30 8.92
C MET A 71 11.49 11.95 7.58
N ALA A 72 10.35 12.56 7.31
CA ALA A 72 9.74 12.58 5.99
C ALA A 72 10.37 13.70 5.15
N LEU A 73 10.79 13.40 3.91
CA LEU A 73 11.60 14.32 3.10
C LEU A 73 10.81 15.51 2.53
N GLY A 74 9.49 15.38 2.38
CA GLY A 74 8.62 16.41 1.81
C GLY A 74 8.60 17.70 2.62
N ASP A 75 8.90 17.62 3.92
CA ASP A 75 8.97 18.78 4.82
C ASP A 75 10.36 19.45 4.85
N ALA A 76 11.41 18.80 4.31
CA ALA A 76 12.80 19.19 4.58
C ALA A 76 13.50 20.00 3.47
N ASN A 77 12.96 20.13 2.25
CA ASN A 77 13.69 20.71 1.08
C ASN A 77 15.14 20.20 0.94
N SER A 78 15.42 19.01 1.48
CA SER A 78 16.76 18.45 1.62
C SER A 78 16.83 17.22 0.74
N GLU A 79 17.81 17.18 -0.16
CA GLU A 79 18.11 15.97 -0.89
C GLU A 79 18.47 14.86 0.12
N PRO A 80 17.89 13.65 0.01
CA PRO A 80 18.26 12.56 0.89
C PRO A 80 19.74 12.25 0.75
N ASP A 81 20.45 12.18 1.88
CA ASP A 81 21.81 11.68 1.87
C ASP A 81 21.83 10.15 1.64
N PHE A 82 23.04 9.63 1.39
CA PHE A 82 23.21 8.21 1.11
C PHE A 82 22.80 7.32 2.30
N GLU A 83 23.02 7.76 3.54
CA GLU A 83 22.69 6.96 4.71
C GLU A 83 21.17 6.82 4.84
N TRP A 84 20.46 7.95 4.81
CA TRP A 84 19.00 7.97 4.86
C TRP A 84 18.41 7.13 3.72
N GLY A 85 18.86 7.36 2.48
CA GLY A 85 18.34 6.62 1.32
C GLY A 85 18.57 5.12 1.43
N ALA A 86 19.76 4.69 1.86
CA ALA A 86 20.07 3.28 2.03
C ALA A 86 19.31 2.63 3.19
N MET A 87 19.06 3.36 4.27
CA MET A 87 18.38 2.83 5.46
C MET A 87 16.86 2.77 5.29
N THR A 88 16.24 3.80 4.71
CA THR A 88 14.81 3.78 4.36
C THR A 88 14.52 2.65 3.37
N TYR A 89 15.30 2.54 2.28
CA TYR A 89 15.15 1.43 1.33
C TYR A 89 15.23 0.05 1.99
N LYS A 90 16.23 -0.17 2.86
CA LYS A 90 16.36 -1.45 3.57
C LYS A 90 15.22 -1.70 4.54
N ALA A 91 14.68 -0.65 5.17
CA ALA A 91 13.55 -0.77 6.08
C ALA A 91 12.30 -1.21 5.32
N ASP A 92 12.01 -0.59 4.18
CA ASP A 92 10.85 -0.92 3.34
C ASP A 92 10.93 -2.37 2.81
N ILE A 93 12.09 -2.76 2.27
CA ILE A 93 12.32 -4.16 1.84
C ILE A 93 12.14 -5.13 3.02
N LYS A 94 12.67 -4.79 4.19
CA LYS A 94 12.54 -5.65 5.37
C LYS A 94 11.10 -5.73 5.86
N ALA A 95 10.32 -4.67 5.70
CA ALA A 95 8.90 -4.66 6.05
C ALA A 95 8.08 -5.55 5.11
N ILE A 96 8.40 -5.57 3.81
CA ILE A 96 7.82 -6.53 2.86
C ILE A 96 8.15 -7.97 3.29
N ASP A 97 9.42 -8.28 3.57
CA ASP A 97 9.85 -9.61 4.02
C ASP A 97 9.18 -10.09 5.31
N ASN A 98 8.77 -9.15 6.18
CA ASN A 98 8.13 -9.44 7.46
C ASN A 98 6.60 -9.48 7.38
N SER A 99 6.01 -9.12 6.23
CA SER A 99 4.56 -9.10 6.03
C SER A 99 4.08 -10.42 5.44
N ASP A 100 2.83 -10.80 5.75
CA ASP A 100 2.18 -11.98 5.19
C ASP A 100 1.77 -11.76 3.71
N LEU A 101 1.49 -10.51 3.33
CA LEU A 101 1.19 -10.09 1.97
C LEU A 101 1.44 -8.59 1.76
N THR A 102 1.44 -8.17 0.50
CA THR A 102 1.43 -6.77 0.08
C THR A 102 0.05 -6.38 -0.43
N VAL A 103 -0.44 -5.21 -0.01
CA VAL A 103 -1.58 -4.56 -0.65
C VAL A 103 -1.04 -3.36 -1.42
N ALA A 104 -1.16 -3.40 -2.76
CA ALA A 104 -0.60 -2.38 -3.65
C ALA A 104 -1.71 -1.48 -4.23
N ILE A 105 -1.61 -0.17 -4.00
CA ILE A 105 -2.60 0.82 -4.41
C ILE A 105 -1.99 1.71 -5.50
N PHE A 106 -2.61 1.72 -6.67
CA PHE A 106 -2.19 2.54 -7.80
C PHE A 106 -3.30 3.52 -8.22
N GLU A 107 -2.92 4.77 -8.46
CA GLU A 107 -3.68 5.71 -9.28
C GLU A 107 -3.40 5.36 -10.75
N ALA A 108 -4.44 5.11 -11.55
CA ALA A 108 -4.29 4.71 -12.95
C ALA A 108 -3.66 5.82 -13.81
N GLU A 109 -3.98 7.07 -13.49
CA GLU A 109 -3.50 8.28 -14.14
C GLU A 109 -1.99 8.53 -13.90
N ASP A 110 -1.49 8.14 -12.73
CA ASP A 110 -0.12 8.38 -12.29
C ASP A 110 0.37 7.24 -11.38
N ALA A 111 0.66 6.09 -12.02
CA ALA A 111 1.13 4.90 -11.32
C ALA A 111 2.54 5.14 -10.76
N ASP A 112 2.66 5.10 -9.43
CA ASP A 112 3.91 5.33 -8.74
C ASP A 112 4.95 4.22 -9.03
N THR A 113 6.13 4.65 -9.49
CA THR A 113 7.27 3.77 -9.77
C THR A 113 7.86 3.12 -8.52
N GLY A 114 7.76 3.76 -7.35
CA GLY A 114 8.16 3.17 -6.07
C GLY A 114 7.31 1.96 -5.73
N THR A 115 5.99 2.16 -5.71
CA THR A 115 4.97 1.10 -5.54
C THR A 115 5.14 -0.03 -6.57
N ALA A 116 5.49 0.30 -7.82
CA ALA A 116 5.77 -0.71 -8.85
C ALA A 116 7.02 -1.56 -8.55
N MET A 117 8.08 -0.96 -7.99
CA MET A 117 9.29 -1.66 -7.58
C MET A 117 9.00 -2.60 -6.40
N GLU A 118 8.23 -2.13 -5.42
CA GLU A 118 7.79 -2.91 -4.26
C GLU A 118 6.94 -4.10 -4.69
N LEU A 119 5.98 -3.92 -5.60
CA LEU A 119 5.21 -5.00 -6.21
C LEU A 119 6.14 -6.03 -6.87
N GLY A 120 7.09 -5.58 -7.68
CA GLY A 120 8.04 -6.48 -8.33
C GLY A 120 8.89 -7.28 -7.34
N TYR A 121 9.31 -6.65 -6.24
CA TYR A 121 10.03 -7.31 -5.15
C TYR A 121 9.14 -8.34 -4.43
N SER A 122 7.92 -7.98 -4.04
CA SER A 122 6.96 -8.88 -3.39
C SER A 122 6.70 -10.14 -4.23
N VAL A 123 6.51 -9.97 -5.54
CA VAL A 123 6.34 -11.10 -6.47
C VAL A 123 7.59 -11.97 -6.51
N ALA A 124 8.77 -11.36 -6.62
CA ALA A 124 10.03 -12.10 -6.65
C ALA A 124 10.36 -12.82 -5.33
N SER A 125 9.91 -12.28 -4.19
CA SER A 125 10.08 -12.88 -2.86
C SER A 125 8.98 -13.89 -2.50
N ASN A 126 7.99 -14.11 -3.38
CA ASN A 126 6.80 -14.93 -3.13
C ASN A 126 5.90 -14.39 -2.00
N THR A 127 5.91 -13.08 -1.78
CA THR A 127 4.94 -12.38 -0.94
C THR A 127 3.70 -12.10 -1.80
N PRO A 128 2.51 -12.67 -1.46
CA PRO A 128 1.30 -12.47 -2.24
C PRO A 128 0.92 -10.99 -2.36
N VAL A 129 0.32 -10.61 -3.49
CA VAL A 129 -0.07 -9.21 -3.75
C VAL A 129 -1.55 -9.10 -4.10
N VAL A 130 -2.28 -8.28 -3.33
CA VAL A 130 -3.63 -7.83 -3.67
C VAL A 130 -3.56 -6.39 -4.14
N SER A 131 -4.14 -6.07 -5.30
CA SER A 131 -4.06 -4.73 -5.88
C SER A 131 -5.39 -3.99 -5.93
N VAL A 132 -5.32 -2.67 -5.81
CA VAL A 132 -6.37 -1.73 -6.18
C VAL A 132 -5.82 -0.84 -7.29
N PHE A 133 -6.52 -0.76 -8.42
CA PHE A 133 -6.30 0.25 -9.45
C PHE A 133 -7.48 1.23 -9.40
N SER A 134 -7.23 2.45 -8.93
CA SER A 134 -8.24 3.50 -8.82
C SER A 134 -8.09 4.53 -9.93
N GLY A 135 -9.14 5.32 -10.17
CA GLY A 135 -9.18 6.29 -11.27
C GLY A 135 -9.84 5.72 -12.53
N ASN A 136 -9.61 6.38 -13.66
CA ASN A 136 -10.25 6.02 -14.93
C ASN A 136 -9.46 4.96 -15.71
N ILE A 137 -9.53 3.72 -15.24
CA ILE A 137 -8.83 2.55 -15.81
C ILE A 137 -9.15 2.25 -17.28
N ASP A 138 -10.22 2.83 -17.82
CA ASP A 138 -10.59 2.70 -19.24
C ASP A 138 -9.90 3.75 -20.13
N GLN A 139 -9.59 4.93 -19.59
CA GLN A 139 -8.85 6.00 -20.28
C GLN A 139 -7.35 5.92 -20.00
N HIS A 140 -6.97 5.35 -18.86
CA HIS A 140 -5.60 5.14 -18.41
C HIS A 140 -5.36 3.64 -18.21
N PRO A 141 -4.99 2.92 -19.28
CA PRO A 141 -4.71 1.49 -19.20
C PRO A 141 -3.58 1.20 -18.23
N ILE A 142 -3.72 0.11 -17.48
CA ILE A 142 -2.72 -0.33 -16.51
C ILE A 142 -1.66 -1.16 -17.23
N ASN A 143 -0.39 -0.93 -16.88
CA ASN A 143 0.72 -1.69 -17.45
C ASN A 143 0.56 -3.19 -17.16
N LEU A 144 0.81 -4.03 -18.18
CA LEU A 144 0.62 -5.48 -18.05
C LEU A 144 1.42 -6.09 -16.88
N MET A 145 2.59 -5.54 -16.55
CA MET A 145 3.44 -6.07 -15.47
C MET A 145 2.79 -5.83 -14.10
N LEU A 146 2.11 -4.70 -13.92
CA LEU A 146 1.38 -4.39 -12.68
C LEU A 146 0.12 -5.25 -12.57
N SER A 147 -0.60 -5.44 -13.67
CA SER A 147 -1.85 -6.20 -13.63
C SER A 147 -1.64 -7.72 -13.56
N PHE A 148 -0.60 -8.28 -14.20
CA PHE A 148 -0.34 -9.73 -14.18
C PHE A 148 0.58 -10.15 -13.04
N GLY A 149 1.31 -9.22 -12.42
CA GLY A 149 2.18 -9.51 -11.29
C GLY A 149 1.42 -9.82 -10.01
N THR A 150 0.17 -9.38 -9.88
CA THR A 150 -0.60 -9.51 -8.64
C THR A 150 -1.40 -10.79 -8.58
N ASP A 151 -1.59 -11.35 -7.39
CA ASP A 151 -2.42 -12.56 -7.20
C ASP A 151 -3.90 -12.25 -7.35
N ALA A 152 -4.38 -11.13 -6.81
CA ALA A 152 -5.78 -10.73 -6.92
C ALA A 152 -5.96 -9.21 -7.07
N HIS A 153 -7.12 -8.83 -7.58
CA HIS A 153 -7.56 -7.46 -7.74
C HIS A 153 -8.86 -7.22 -6.98
N VAL A 154 -8.97 -6.05 -6.37
CA VAL A 154 -10.23 -5.47 -5.93
C VAL A 154 -10.50 -4.20 -6.74
N THR A 155 -11.77 -3.85 -6.94
CA THR A 155 -12.10 -2.75 -7.87
C THR A 155 -12.03 -1.36 -7.24
N SER A 156 -11.96 -1.29 -5.92
CA SER A 156 -11.84 -0.04 -5.16
C SER A 156 -11.27 -0.30 -3.77
N THR A 157 -10.77 0.76 -3.11
CA THR A 157 -10.33 0.68 -1.71
C THR A 157 -11.45 0.23 -0.77
N ALA A 158 -12.72 0.56 -1.05
CA ALA A 158 -13.88 0.17 -0.24
C ALA A 158 -14.07 -1.35 -0.13
N GLU A 159 -13.70 -2.12 -1.16
CA GLU A 159 -13.78 -3.58 -1.11
C GLU A 159 -12.80 -4.18 -0.10
N LEU A 160 -11.70 -3.49 0.21
CA LEU A 160 -10.68 -3.96 1.16
C LEU A 160 -11.23 -4.18 2.56
N ALA A 161 -12.34 -3.55 2.96
CA ALA A 161 -12.93 -3.77 4.29
C ALA A 161 -13.57 -5.17 4.44
N ASN A 162 -14.01 -5.76 3.33
CA ASN A 162 -14.72 -7.05 3.32
C ASN A 162 -13.97 -8.16 2.59
N TYR A 163 -12.84 -7.84 1.94
CA TYR A 163 -12.00 -8.83 1.28
C TYR A 163 -11.43 -9.84 2.29
N ASP A 164 -11.48 -11.13 1.98
CA ASP A 164 -10.96 -12.17 2.87
C ASP A 164 -9.46 -12.37 2.61
N PHE A 165 -8.61 -11.82 3.48
CA PHE A 165 -7.15 -11.97 3.37
C PHE A 165 -6.63 -13.32 3.87
N PHE A 166 -7.50 -14.23 4.32
CA PHE A 166 -7.14 -15.63 4.56
C PHE A 166 -7.17 -16.48 3.29
N ASP A 167 -7.99 -16.11 2.31
CA ASP A 167 -8.21 -16.87 1.09
C ASP A 167 -8.12 -15.97 -0.16
N ILE A 168 -6.89 -15.66 -0.56
CA ILE A 168 -6.59 -14.86 -1.75
C ILE A 168 -6.85 -15.72 -2.98
N THR A 169 -8.06 -15.61 -3.53
CA THR A 169 -8.42 -16.30 -4.77
C THR A 169 -7.99 -15.47 -5.98
N PRO A 170 -7.20 -16.05 -6.91
CA PRO A 170 -6.81 -15.32 -8.10
C PRO A 170 -7.98 -14.91 -8.97
N ASN A 171 -7.96 -13.67 -9.45
CA ASN A 171 -8.99 -13.13 -10.31
C ASN A 171 -8.39 -12.33 -11.46
N LYS A 172 -9.21 -12.08 -12.49
CA LYS A 172 -8.76 -11.37 -13.69
C LYS A 172 -8.87 -9.87 -13.47
N TYR A 173 -7.82 -9.12 -13.81
CA TYR A 173 -7.93 -7.67 -13.99
C TYR A 173 -8.92 -7.31 -15.12
N MET A 174 -9.90 -6.46 -14.80
CA MET A 174 -11.02 -6.17 -15.69
C MET A 174 -10.88 -4.91 -16.56
N GLY A 175 -9.83 -4.10 -16.35
CA GLY A 175 -9.58 -2.87 -17.11
C GLY A 175 -8.76 -3.08 -18.38
N LYS A 176 -8.41 -1.97 -19.05
CA LYS A 176 -7.53 -2.00 -20.23
C LYS A 176 -6.07 -2.16 -19.82
N LEU A 177 -5.31 -2.77 -20.72
CA LEU A 177 -3.88 -3.06 -20.56
C LEU A 177 -3.05 -2.24 -21.54
N ILE A 178 -1.83 -1.89 -21.14
CA ILE A 178 -0.76 -1.35 -21.99
C ILE A 178 0.54 -2.14 -21.84
#